data_AF-A0A494ZVB1-F1
#
_entry.id   AF-A0A494ZVB1-F1
#
_cell.length_a   1.000
_cell.length_b   1.000
_cell.length_c   1.000
_cell.angle_alpha   90.00
_cell.angle_beta   90.00
_cell.angle_gamma   90.00
#
_symmetry.space_group_name_H-M   'P 1'
#
loop_
_entity.id
_entity.type
_entity.pdbx_description
1 polymer ?
#
loop_
_entity_poly.entity_id
_entity_poly.type
_entity_poly.pdbx_seq_one_letter_code
_entity_poly.pdbx_strand_id
1 'polypeptide(L)'
;MKKYIIFAISFLLLLSLFQVISGWFLTFMYTPDVTDAWNVSANLSSEVVIRSDNRNDLLTIFFAFLSAIIAYFISWKMTKN
;
A
#
# COMPACT_ATOMS: atom_id res chain seq x y z
N MET A 1 -26.42 -7.38 5.22
CA MET A 1 -25.08 -7.31 5.84
C MET A 1 -24.13 -8.41 5.34
N LYS A 2 -24.50 -9.70 5.33
CA LYS A 2 -23.63 -10.80 4.81
C LYS A 2 -23.06 -10.57 3.40
N LYS A 3 -23.88 -10.13 2.43
CA LYS A 3 -23.43 -9.87 1.04
C LYS A 3 -22.37 -8.77 0.95
N TYR A 4 -22.49 -7.73 1.78
CA TYR A 4 -21.52 -6.64 1.87
C TYR A 4 -20.19 -7.11 2.47
N ILE A 5 -20.25 -7.92 3.54
CA ILE A 5 -19.05 -8.47 4.18
C ILE A 5 -18.26 -9.35 3.20
N ILE A 6 -18.95 -10.23 2.45
CA ILE A 6 -18.32 -11.07 1.44
C ILE A 6 -17.65 -10.22 0.35
N PHE A 7 -18.34 -9.18 -0.14
CA PHE A 7 -17.77 -8.24 -1.11
C PHE A 7 -16.52 -7.53 -0.57
N ALA A 8 -16.59 -7.00 0.66
CA ALA A 8 -15.49 -6.26 1.27
C ALA A 8 -14.24 -7.14 1.47
N ILE A 9 -14.43 -8.39 1.92
CA ILE A 9 -13.33 -9.34 2.08
C ILE A 9 -12.70 -9.68 0.72
N SER A 10 -13.51 -9.98 -0.29
CA SER A 10 -13.00 -10.26 -1.64
C SER A 10 -12.26 -9.06 -2.23
N PHE A 11 -12.77 -7.84 -2.01
CA PHE A 11 -12.12 -6.62 -2.45
C PHE A 11 -10.76 -6.41 -1.77
N LEU A 12 -10.67 -6.60 -0.45
CA LEU A 12 -9.40 -6.47 0.29
C LEU A 12 -8.37 -7.50 -0.16
N LEU A 13 -8.78 -8.75 -0.42
CA LEU A 13 -7.90 -9.78 -0.97
C LEU A 13 -7.35 -9.37 -2.34
N LEU A 14 -8.21 -8.89 -3.23
CA LEU A 14 -7.81 -8.45 -4.56
C LEU A 14 -6.88 -7.23 -4.50
N LEU A 15 -7.19 -6.26 -3.62
CA LEU A 15 -6.37 -5.07 -3.40
C LEU A 15 -4.97 -5.45 -2.89
N SER A 16 -4.90 -6.36 -1.91
CA SER A 16 -3.64 -6.85 -1.37
C SER A 16 -2.79 -7.53 -2.45
N LEU A 17 -3.40 -8.38 -3.27
CA LEU A 17 -2.72 -9.07 -4.37
C LEU A 17 -2.20 -8.07 -5.41
N PHE A 18 -3.00 -7.07 -5.78
CA PHE A 18 -2.59 -5.99 -6.67
C PHE A 18 -1.41 -5.18 -6.10
N GLN A 19 -1.43 -4.90 -4.80
CA GLN A 19 -0.39 -4.13 -4.14
C GLN A 19 0.96 -4.86 -4.10
N VAL A 20 0.94 -6.19 -3.89
CA VAL A 20 2.15 -7.03 -3.97
C VAL A 20 2.71 -7.04 -5.39
N ILE A 21 1.86 -7.24 -6.41
CA ILE A 21 2.30 -7.25 -7.81
C ILE A 21 2.85 -5.90 -8.24
N SER A 22 2.18 -4.80 -7.87
CA SER A 22 2.65 -3.45 -8.15
C SER A 22 3.97 -3.16 -7.45
N GLY A 23 4.14 -3.60 -6.21
CA GLY A 23 5.41 -3.49 -5.48
C GLY A 23 6.54 -4.25 -6.19
N TRP A 24 6.29 -5.49 -6.62
CA TRP A 24 7.25 -6.25 -7.42
C TRP A 24 7.61 -5.56 -8.73
N PHE A 25 6.63 -5.01 -9.43
CA PHE A 25 6.87 -4.27 -10.66
C PHE A 25 7.77 -3.04 -10.41
N LEU A 26 7.52 -2.30 -9.33
CA LEU A 26 8.36 -1.17 -8.92
C LEU A 26 9.78 -1.62 -8.63
N THR A 27 9.98 -2.71 -7.87
CA THR A 27 11.32 -3.24 -7.58
C THR A 27 12.04 -3.70 -8.85
N PHE A 28 11.31 -4.28 -9.81
CA PHE A 28 11.89 -4.71 -11.07
C PHE A 28 12.32 -3.53 -11.96
N MET A 29 11.59 -2.41 -11.90
CA MET A 29 11.87 -1.20 -12.70
C MET A 29 12.80 -0.19 -12.00
N TYR A 30 13.03 -0.35 -10.70
CA TYR A 30 13.81 0.59 -9.90
C TYR A 30 15.23 0.05 -9.67
N THR A 31 16.23 0.76 -10.18
CA THR A 31 17.63 0.54 -9.82
C THR A 31 17.96 1.38 -8.58
N PRO A 32 18.26 0.77 -7.42
CA PRO A 32 18.60 1.53 -6.23
C PRO A 32 19.99 2.16 -6.39
N ASP A 33 20.09 3.47 -6.19
CA ASP A 33 21.37 4.14 -6.04
C ASP A 33 21.87 3.96 -4.60
N VAL A 34 22.91 3.16 -4.44
CA VAL A 34 23.52 2.86 -3.13
C VAL A 34 24.74 3.74 -2.85
N THR A 35 25.18 4.55 -3.81
CA THR A 35 26.42 5.33 -3.72
C THR A 35 26.34 6.35 -2.61
N ASP A 36 25.23 7.08 -2.54
CA ASP A 36 24.99 8.09 -1.52
C ASP A 36 24.76 7.45 -0.14
N ALA A 37 24.02 6.35 -0.07
CA ALA A 37 23.78 5.63 1.17
C ALA A 37 25.09 5.06 1.77
N TRP A 38 25.98 4.56 0.92
CA TRP A 38 27.29 4.04 1.33
C TRP A 38 28.21 5.14 1.85
N ASN A 39 28.29 6.28 1.14
CA ASN A 39 29.10 7.42 1.56
C ASN A 39 28.62 8.03 2.90
N VAL A 40 27.31 8.04 3.13
CA VAL A 40 26.72 8.50 4.39
C VAL A 40 27.02 7.52 5.53
N SER A 41 27.02 6.21 5.27
CA SER A 41 27.28 5.18 6.30
C SER A 41 28.67 5.27 6.94
N ALA A 42 29.69 5.72 6.20
CA ALA A 42 31.05 5.87 6.71
C ALA A 42 31.20 6.99 7.77
N ASN A 43 30.25 7.92 7.84
CA ASN A 43 30.22 9.04 8.79
C ASN A 43 29.08 8.92 9.82
N LEU A 44 28.35 7.80 9.87
CA LEU A 44 27.26 7.61 10.82
C LEU A 44 27.79 7.32 12.23
N SER A 45 27.16 7.90 13.25
CA SER A 45 27.44 7.55 14.65
C SER A 45 27.13 6.08 14.90
N SER A 46 27.94 5.41 15.73
CA SER A 46 27.72 4.03 16.20
C SER A 46 26.47 3.86 17.08
N GLU A 47 25.69 4.92 17.26
CA GLU A 47 24.43 4.94 17.98
C GLU A 47 23.27 4.92 16.97
N VAL A 48 22.47 3.86 17.03
CA VAL A 48 21.26 3.70 16.21
C VAL A 48 20.16 4.54 16.83
N VAL A 49 19.90 5.71 16.25
CA VAL A 49 18.68 6.46 16.55
C VAL A 49 17.53 5.76 15.84
N ILE A 50 16.66 5.09 16.60
CA ILE A 50 15.40 4.57 16.09
C ILE A 50 14.52 5.77 15.74
N ARG A 51 14.61 6.26 14.51
CA ARG A 51 13.62 7.19 13.96
C ARG A 51 12.38 6.39 13.60
N SER A 52 11.28 6.68 14.27
CA SER A 52 9.98 6.39 13.72
C SER A 52 9.85 7.27 12.49
N ASP A 53 10.00 6.70 11.29
CA ASP A 53 9.58 7.42 10.09
C ASP A 53 8.12 7.80 10.27
N ASN A 54 7.79 9.07 10.00
CA ASN A 54 6.41 9.57 9.96
C ASN A 54 5.70 8.99 8.73
N ARG A 55 5.68 7.67 8.60
CA ARG A 55 4.82 6.98 7.65
C ARG A 55 3.39 7.33 8.04
N ASN A 56 2.75 8.13 7.20
CA ASN A 56 1.33 8.44 7.34
C ASN A 56 0.50 7.20 6.99
N ASP A 57 0.57 6.15 7.82
CA ASP A 57 -0.20 4.92 7.66
C ASP A 57 -1.72 5.21 7.71
N LEU A 58 -2.12 6.35 8.30
CA LEU A 58 -3.49 6.88 8.25
C LEU A 58 -3.96 7.17 6.82
N LEU A 59 -3.10 7.67 5.94
CA LEU A 59 -3.46 7.93 4.54
C LEU A 59 -3.71 6.61 3.80
N THR A 60 -2.90 5.58 4.06
CA THR A 60 -3.09 4.25 3.47
C THR A 60 -4.44 3.67 3.87
N ILE A 61 -4.80 3.75 5.16
CA ILE A 61 -6.10 3.28 5.65
C ILE A 61 -7.24 4.10 5.01
N PHE A 62 -7.10 5.41 4.92
CA PHE A 62 -8.10 6.29 4.31
C PHE A 62 -8.37 5.91 2.84
N PHE A 63 -7.33 5.73 2.03
CA PHE A 63 -7.48 5.34 0.63
C PHE A 63 -8.04 3.92 0.46
N ALA A 64 -7.69 2.98 1.34
CA ALA A 64 -8.28 1.65 1.34
C ALA A 64 -9.80 1.69 1.57
N PHE A 65 -10.25 2.47 2.55
CA PHE A 65 -11.68 2.67 2.81
C PHE A 65 -12.40 3.37 1.65
N LEU A 66 -11.80 4.43 1.11
CA LEU A 66 -12.37 5.16 -0.02
C LEU A 66 -12.54 4.25 -1.24
N SER A 67 -11.53 3.43 -1.53
CA SER A 67 -11.56 2.47 -2.63
C SER A 67 -12.66 1.41 -2.45
N ALA A 68 -12.84 0.89 -1.23
CA ALA A 68 -13.91 -0.06 -0.93
C ALA A 68 -15.32 0.53 -1.11
N ILE A 69 -15.52 1.79 -0.70
CA ILE A 69 -16.80 2.51 -0.87
C ILE A 69 -17.12 2.68 -2.36
N ILE A 70 -16.15 3.14 -3.15
CA ILE A 70 -16.30 3.35 -4.59
C ILE A 70 -16.60 2.03 -5.29
N ALA A 71 -15.84 0.97 -4.99
CA ALA A 71 -16.03 -0.34 -5.59
C ALA A 71 -17.42 -0.91 -5.29
N TYR A 72 -17.92 -0.74 -4.06
CA TYR A 72 -19.26 -1.19 -3.69
C TYR A 72 -20.35 -0.42 -4.47
N PHE A 73 -20.19 0.90 -4.61
CA PHE A 73 -21.13 1.72 -5.38
C PHE A 73 -21.16 1.35 -6.87
N ILE A 74 -19.99 1.09 -7.47
CA ILE A 74 -19.87 0.62 -8.85
C ILE A 74 -20.54 -0.75 -9.02
N SER A 75 -20.24 -1.70 -8.13
CA SER A 75 -20.83 -3.05 -8.17
C SER A 75 -22.36 -3.01 -8.06
N TRP A 76 -22.89 -2.15 -7.18
CA TRP A 76 -24.33 -1.91 -7.07
C TRP A 76 -24.94 -1.37 -8.37
N LYS A 77 -24.30 -0.37 -8.99
CA LYS A 77 -24.78 0.23 -10.24
C LYS A 77 -24.77 -0.78 -11.40
N MET A 78 -23.73 -1.61 -11.49
CA MET A 78 -23.59 -2.61 -12.57
C MET A 78 -24.54 -3.80 -12.42
N THR A 79 -24.93 -4.15 -11.20
CA THR A 79 -25.87 -5.27 -10.96
C THR A 79 -27.33 -4.90 -11.22
N LYS A 80 -27.66 -3.60 -11.26
CA LYS A 80 -29.04 -3.10 -11.37
C LYS A 80 -29.43 -2.69 -12.80
N ASN A 81 -28.48 -2.72 -13.74
CA ASN A 81 -28.68 -2.61 -15.19
C ASN A 81 -28.74 -4.00 -15.80
#